data_AF-X1S1P9-F1
#
_entry.id   AF-X1S1P9-F1
#
_cell.length_a   1.000
_cell.length_b   1.000
_cell.length_c   1.000
_cell.angle_alpha   90.00
_cell.angle_beta   90.00
_cell.angle_gamma   90.00
#
_symmetry.space_group_name_H-M   'P 1'
#
loop_
_entity.id
_entity.type
_entity.pdbx_description
1 polymer ?
#
loop_
_entity_poly.entity_id
_entity_poly.type
_entity_poly.pdbx_seq_one_letter_code
_entity_poly.pdbx_strand_id
1 'polypeptide(L)' 'ACYQQFEFNQRELNKKNNSEYNIPIFYLSELMALSFGFKPEELGFNFHRIKPKELFESIGFNV' A
#
# COMPACT_ATOMS: atom_id res chain seq x y z
N ALA A 1 -5.34 10.48 -9.54
CA ALA A 1 -4.23 11.47 -9.41
C ALA A 1 -3.37 11.20 -8.18
N CYS A 2 -3.86 11.39 -6.95
CA CYS A 2 -3.03 11.26 -5.73
C CYS A 2 -2.38 9.87 -5.56
N TYR A 3 -3.17 8.79 -5.63
CA TYR A 3 -2.68 7.42 -5.47
C TYR A 3 -1.47 7.13 -6.37
N GLN A 4 -1.61 7.39 -7.68
CA GLN A 4 -0.52 7.17 -8.64
C GLN A 4 0.72 8.00 -8.29
N GLN A 5 0.56 9.28 -7.91
CA GLN A 5 1.71 10.11 -7.53
C GLN A 5 2.45 9.54 -6.32
N PHE A 6 1.74 9.10 -5.28
CA PHE A 6 2.37 8.52 -4.09
C PHE A 6 2.95 7.12 -4.35
N GLU A 7 2.31 6.31 -5.19
CA GLU A 7 2.79 4.96 -5.47
C GLU A 7 4.02 4.97 -6.39
N PHE A 8 3.98 5.71 -7.49
CA PHE A 8 5.03 5.71 -8.51
C PHE A 8 6.28 6.50 -8.11
N ASN A 9 6.13 7.62 -7.40
CA ASN A 9 7.23 8.55 -7.17
C ASN A 9 8.08 8.21 -5.94
N GLN A 10 7.70 7.25 -5.09
CA GLN A 10 8.50 6.87 -3.92
C GLN A 10 9.93 6.46 -4.30
N ARG A 11 10.10 5.71 -5.39
CA ARG A 11 11.42 5.33 -5.89
C ARG A 11 12.27 6.54 -6.30
N GLU A 12 11.68 7.51 -6.98
CA GLU A 12 12.38 8.72 -7.41
C GLU A 12 12.69 9.63 -6.23
N LEU A 13 11.79 9.70 -5.23
CA LEU A 13 12.01 10.42 -3.99
C LEU A 13 13.19 9.81 -3.20
N ASN A 14 13.23 8.49 -3.07
CA ASN A 14 14.31 7.76 -2.40
C ASN A 14 15.68 8.05 -3.03
N LYS A 15 15.76 8.05 -4.37
CA LYS A 15 16.99 8.41 -5.09
C LYS A 15 17.42 9.85 -4.84
N LYS A 16 16.47 10.80 -4.90
CA LYS A 16 16.78 12.24 -4.78
C LYS A 16 17.19 12.65 -3.38
N ASN A 17 16.58 12.05 -2.37
CA ASN A 17 16.72 12.47 -0.98
C ASN A 17 17.58 11.52 -0.15
N ASN A 18 18.15 10.46 -0.75
CA ASN A 18 18.86 9.40 -0.05
C ASN A 18 18.03 8.83 1.12
N SER A 19 16.75 8.57 0.84
CA SER A 19 15.78 8.03 1.80
C SER A 19 15.34 6.62 1.42
N GLU A 20 14.64 5.95 2.33
CA GLU A 20 14.18 4.55 2.15
C GLU A 20 12.69 4.42 2.43
N TYR A 21 11.86 5.28 1.84
CA TYR A 21 10.41 5.17 1.94
C TYR A 21 9.93 3.89 1.23
N ASN A 22 9.22 3.05 1.98
CA ASN A 22 8.56 1.85 1.50
C ASN A 22 7.13 1.80 2.05
N ILE A 23 6.35 2.85 1.75
CA ILE A 23 5.04 3.08 2.36
C ILE A 23 3.96 2.50 1.43
N PRO A 24 3.17 1.51 1.90
CA PRO A 24 2.00 1.04 1.17
C PRO A 24 0.96 2.15 1.02
N ILE A 25 0.44 2.34 -0.19
CA ILE A 25 -0.54 3.38 -0.50
C ILE A 25 -1.87 2.72 -0.79
N PHE A 26 -2.95 3.22 -0.20
CA PHE A 26 -4.29 2.68 -0.39
C PHE A 26 -5.23 3.72 -0.97
N TYR A 27 -6.18 3.26 -1.78
CA TYR A 27 -7.43 3.99 -1.97
C TYR A 27 -8.30 3.87 -0.72
N LEU A 28 -9.07 4.92 -0.43
CA LEU A 28 -10.03 4.89 0.68
C LEU A 28 -11.01 3.70 0.55
N SER A 29 -11.43 3.36 -0.67
CA SER A 29 -12.30 2.23 -0.93
C SER A 29 -11.69 0.87 -0.58
N GLU A 30 -10.37 0.70 -0.74
CA GLU A 30 -9.68 -0.53 -0.34
C GLU A 30 -9.71 -0.68 1.18
N LEU A 31 -9.43 0.41 1.91
CA LEU A 31 -9.51 0.43 3.37
C LEU A 31 -10.94 0.16 3.86
N MET A 32 -11.94 0.75 3.21
CA MET A 32 -13.36 0.47 3.52
C MET A 32 -13.71 -0.99 3.27
N ALA A 33 -13.30 -1.57 2.13
CA ALA A 33 -13.56 -2.96 1.82
C ALA A 33 -12.92 -3.91 2.86
N LEU A 34 -11.67 -3.64 3.26
CA LEU A 34 -11.02 -4.37 4.36
C LEU A 34 -11.83 -4.27 5.66
N SER A 35 -12.31 -3.07 6.00
CA SER A 35 -13.14 -2.87 7.21
C SER A 35 -14.48 -3.61 7.17
N PHE A 36 -15.00 -3.89 5.97
CA PHE A 36 -16.22 -4.69 5.75
C PHE A 36 -15.95 -6.20 5.66
N GLY A 37 -14.70 -6.65 5.84
CA GLY A 37 -14.35 -8.06 5.87
C GLY A 37 -14.01 -8.67 4.51
N PHE A 38 -13.81 -7.86 3.46
CA PHE A 38 -13.21 -8.35 2.22
C PHE A 38 -11.77 -8.76 2.44
N LYS A 39 -11.34 -9.83 1.77
CA LYS A 39 -9.97 -10.32 1.90
C LYS A 39 -9.03 -9.55 0.96
N PRO A 40 -7.81 -9.17 1.39
CA PRO A 40 -6.72 -8.67 0.57
C PRO A 40 -6.53 -9.30 -0.81
N GLU A 41 -6.70 -10.62 -0.94
CA GLU A 41 -6.53 -11.31 -2.23
C GLU A 41 -7.58 -10.88 -3.25
N GLU A 42 -8.74 -10.39 -2.79
CA GLU A 42 -9.87 -9.92 -3.59
C GLU A 42 -9.71 -8.45 -4.01
N LEU A 43 -8.83 -7.68 -3.34
CA LEU A 43 -8.72 -6.23 -3.50
C LEU A 43 -7.61 -5.78 -4.45
N GLY A 44 -6.92 -6.72 -5.11
CA GLY A 44 -5.94 -6.38 -6.13
C GLY A 44 -4.63 -5.79 -5.58
N PHE A 45 -4.29 -5.99 -4.30
CA PHE A 45 -3.02 -5.52 -3.73
C PHE A 45 -1.76 -6.07 -4.42
N ASN A 46 -1.91 -7.11 -5.24
CA ASN A 46 -0.84 -7.61 -6.11
C ASN A 46 -0.39 -6.59 -7.17
N PHE A 47 -1.21 -5.59 -7.50
CA PHE A 47 -0.88 -4.54 -8.46
C PHE A 47 -0.23 -3.31 -7.83
N HIS A 48 -0.24 -3.21 -6.50
CA HIS A 48 0.45 -2.13 -5.79
C HIS A 48 1.96 -2.33 -5.95
N ARG A 49 2.72 -1.25 -6.17
CA ARG A 49 4.20 -1.33 -6.20
C ARG A 49 4.81 -1.74 -4.88
N ILE A 50 4.25 -1.23 -3.78
CA ILE A 50 4.68 -1.56 -2.42
C ILE A 50 3.54 -2.35 -1.81
N LYS A 51 3.78 -3.65 -1.63
CA LYS A 51 2.78 -4.57 -1.09
C LYS A 51 2.55 -4.27 0.40
N PRO A 52 1.30 -4.24 0.88
CA PRO A 52 0.99 -3.94 2.28
C PRO A 52 1.27 -5.10 3.26
N LYS A 53 2.00 -6.14 2.82
CA LYS A 53 2.20 -7.37 3.59
C LYS A 53 2.82 -7.11 4.97
N GLU A 54 3.93 -6.36 5.01
CA GLU A 54 4.63 -6.02 6.26
C GLU A 54 3.73 -5.19 7.19
N LEU A 55 2.95 -4.27 6.62
CA LEU A 55 1.99 -3.47 7.39
C LEU A 55 0.93 -4.36 8.04
N PHE A 56 0.30 -5.25 7.27
CA PHE A 56 -0.71 -6.16 7.78
C PHE A 56 -0.17 -7.07 8.89
N GLU A 57 1.01 -7.65 8.69
CA GLU A 57 1.69 -8.45 9.71
C GLU A 57 1.95 -7.63 10.99
N SER A 58 2.43 -6.39 10.86
CA SER A 58 2.78 -5.54 12.02
C SER A 58 1.58 -5.16 12.90
N ILE A 59 0.38 -5.11 12.34
CA ILE A 59 -0.84 -4.75 13.07
C ILE A 59 -1.70 -5.97 13.44
N GLY A 60 -1.19 -7.19 13.20
CA GLY A 60 -1.93 -8.43 13.43
C GLY A 60 -3.16 -8.58 12.54
N PHE A 61 -3.17 -7.91 11.38
CA PHE A 61 -4.22 -8.06 10.37
C PHE A 61 -3.96 -9.34 9.58
N ASN A 62 -4.35 -10.46 10.18
CA ASN A 62 -4.25 -11.77 9.56
C ASN A 62 -5.40 -11.97 8.59
N VAL A 63 -5.04 -12.28 7.35
CA VAL A 63 -5.94 -12.65 6.25
C VAL A 63 -5.63 -14.07 5.83
#